data_AF-A0A5M9NM61-F1
#
_entry.id   AF-A0A5M9NM61-F1
#
_cell.length_a   1.000
_cell.length_b   1.000
_cell.length_c   1.000
_cell.angle_alpha   90.00
_cell.angle_beta   90.00
_cell.angle_gamma   90.00
#
_symmetry.space_group_name_H-M   'P 1'
#
loop_
_entity.id
_entity.type
_entity.pdbx_description
1 polymer ?
#
loop_
_entity_poly.entity_id
_entity_poly.type
_entity_poly.pdbx_seq_one_letter_code
_entity_poly.pdbx_strand_id
1 'polypeptide(L)'
;MKNSSKSKKIIFLAVVVVLILAAAVFGRLLFWQSSYSVPEYKFTVGLFEKIIKAQDTGGTAQLTKDEVNQIISLYFKEYRGSDITVKAVEADFDGDNIKFYVPSAYKGFDVLVTSEGTLSRENDEIRYTPKYFKAGKITLPKSYILKKLSTRLKNKGAVEQNSIVVSTKGFPVGITALSVKDNRLLVTLEKRKLNIEDILKGKLQSIEDIIKKYSSLKNSNLSTKTNVVSGDDAGTGNSGSSTGTSLGSSSSGERQQALARVMNGLNAASGAVSTGAQKAVISQMMSVVGSMKDPSYNPYSAESSVKSMYSKLSSSEKTQLKAAVFSNVDTSSASILYNMIGR
;
A
#
# COMPACT_ATOMS: atom_id res chain seq x y z
N MET A 1 48.32 57.33 4.07
CA MET A 1 47.31 56.38 4.59
C MET A 1 46.09 56.34 3.66
N LYS A 2 46.03 55.46 2.64
CA LYS A 2 44.84 55.37 1.75
C LYS A 2 44.54 53.98 1.14
N ASN A 3 45.19 52.91 1.63
CA ASN A 3 45.02 51.55 1.10
C ASN A 3 44.23 50.58 2.01
N SER A 4 43.92 50.95 3.24
CA SER A 4 43.19 50.08 4.18
C SER A 4 41.74 49.79 3.75
N SER A 5 41.08 50.70 3.02
CA SER A 5 39.67 50.52 2.63
C SER A 5 39.50 49.66 1.36
N LYS A 6 40.48 49.65 0.45
CA LYS A 6 40.44 48.80 -0.77
C LYS A 6 40.68 47.32 -0.43
N SER A 7 41.65 47.03 0.45
CA SER A 7 41.89 45.65 0.90
C SER A 7 40.71 45.08 1.70
N LYS A 8 40.09 45.88 2.57
CA LYS A 8 38.86 45.49 3.30
C LYS A 8 37.68 45.18 2.37
N LYS A 9 37.49 45.94 1.28
CA LYS A 9 36.45 45.68 0.27
C LYS A 9 36.69 44.40 -0.51
N ILE A 10 37.94 44.09 -0.87
CA ILE A 10 38.31 42.85 -1.56
C ILE A 10 38.12 41.64 -0.65
N ILE A 11 38.54 41.75 0.62
CA ILE A 11 38.33 40.68 1.62
C ILE A 11 36.83 40.44 1.84
N PHE A 12 36.05 41.51 1.99
CA PHE A 12 34.59 41.40 2.11
C PHE A 12 33.95 40.71 0.89
N LEU A 13 34.34 41.10 -0.32
CA LEU A 13 33.85 40.48 -1.56
C LEU A 13 34.23 39.00 -1.63
N ALA A 14 35.46 38.64 -1.26
CA ALA A 14 35.91 37.24 -1.21
C ALA A 14 35.08 36.42 -0.22
N VAL A 15 34.79 36.95 0.97
CA VAL A 15 33.91 36.29 1.96
C VAL A 15 32.51 36.08 1.40
N VAL A 16 31.92 37.08 0.73
CA VAL A 16 30.59 36.96 0.10
C VAL A 16 30.59 35.87 -0.97
N VAL A 17 31.61 35.83 -1.84
CA VAL A 17 31.73 34.79 -2.88
C VAL A 17 31.84 33.39 -2.26
N VAL A 18 32.65 33.23 -1.20
CA VAL A 18 32.77 31.95 -0.49
C VAL A 18 31.43 31.54 0.13
N LEU A 19 30.67 32.47 0.72
CA LEU A 19 29.35 32.17 1.27
C LEU A 19 28.34 31.76 0.18
N ILE A 20 28.36 32.40 -0.99
CA ILE A 20 27.51 32.01 -2.12
C ILE A 20 27.86 30.59 -2.60
N LEU A 21 29.17 30.29 -2.74
CA LEU A 21 29.62 28.95 -3.12
C LEU A 21 29.21 27.90 -2.08
N ALA A 22 29.34 28.22 -0.79
CA ALA A 22 28.90 27.34 0.29
C ALA A 22 27.38 27.10 0.24
N ALA A 23 26.58 28.14 0.00
CA ALA A 23 25.13 28.03 -0.16
C ALA A 23 24.74 27.18 -1.39
N ALA A 24 25.44 27.34 -2.51
CA ALA A 24 25.22 26.54 -3.72
C ALA A 24 25.54 25.05 -3.49
N VAL A 25 26.66 24.75 -2.82
CA VAL A 25 27.03 23.38 -2.44
C VAL A 25 26.00 22.79 -1.48
N PHE A 26 25.60 23.56 -0.46
CA PHE A 26 24.58 23.13 0.49
C PHE A 26 23.25 22.83 -0.20
N GLY A 27 22.79 23.70 -1.10
CA GLY A 27 21.58 23.49 -1.90
C GLY A 27 21.65 22.22 -2.74
N ARG A 28 22.78 21.96 -3.41
CA ARG A 28 23.00 20.72 -4.19
C ARG A 28 22.94 19.46 -3.31
N LEU A 29 23.47 19.52 -2.10
CA LEU A 29 23.44 18.39 -1.16
C LEU A 29 22.05 18.18 -0.57
N LEU A 30 21.32 19.26 -0.27
CA LEU A 30 19.97 19.21 0.30
C LEU A 30 18.95 18.66 -0.69
N PHE A 31 19.01 19.08 -1.96
CA PHE A 31 18.10 18.64 -3.02
C PHE A 31 18.60 17.40 -3.78
N TRP A 32 19.58 16.70 -3.23
CA TRP A 32 20.06 15.45 -3.81
C TRP A 32 18.93 14.41 -3.88
N GLN A 33 18.69 13.84 -5.06
CA GLN A 33 17.59 12.90 -5.33
C GLN A 33 16.19 13.43 -5.00
N SER A 34 15.96 14.75 -5.09
CA SER A 34 14.64 15.36 -4.86
C SER A 34 13.54 14.82 -5.80
N SER A 35 13.90 14.36 -7.00
CA SER A 35 12.98 13.77 -7.99
C SER A 35 12.65 12.29 -7.74
N TYR A 36 13.10 11.72 -6.62
CA TYR A 36 12.81 10.32 -6.28
C TYR A 36 11.31 10.08 -6.17
N SER A 37 10.83 9.00 -6.78
CA SER A 37 9.47 8.50 -6.65
C SER A 37 9.50 7.03 -6.24
N VAL A 38 8.55 6.64 -5.40
CA VAL A 38 8.41 5.26 -4.96
C VAL A 38 7.72 4.45 -6.07
N PRO A 39 8.21 3.25 -6.41
CA PRO A 39 7.51 2.35 -7.33
C PRO A 39 6.08 2.03 -6.86
N GLU A 40 5.20 1.67 -7.80
CA GLU A 40 3.86 1.25 -7.42
C GLU A 40 3.88 -0.19 -6.85
N TYR A 41 3.50 -0.34 -5.59
CA TYR A 41 3.41 -1.65 -4.92
C TYR A 41 1.95 -2.08 -4.77
N LYS A 42 1.62 -3.25 -5.31
CA LYS A 42 0.28 -3.86 -5.23
C LYS A 42 0.31 -5.09 -4.34
N PHE A 43 -0.64 -5.16 -3.41
CA PHE A 43 -0.76 -6.31 -2.50
C PHE A 43 -1.05 -7.60 -3.28
N THR A 44 -0.29 -8.65 -3.00
CA THR A 44 -0.35 -9.92 -3.73
C THR A 44 -0.94 -11.05 -2.88
N VAL A 45 -1.50 -12.05 -3.56
CA VAL A 45 -1.98 -13.29 -2.93
C VAL A 45 -0.83 -14.06 -2.26
N GLY A 46 0.36 -14.06 -2.87
CA GLY A 46 1.53 -14.73 -2.29
C GLY A 46 1.93 -14.16 -0.92
N LEU A 47 1.88 -12.83 -0.76
CA LEU A 47 2.10 -12.18 0.53
C LEU A 47 1.02 -12.56 1.55
N PHE A 48 -0.24 -12.54 1.13
CA PHE A 48 -1.35 -12.95 1.99
C PHE A 48 -1.20 -14.39 2.49
N GLU A 49 -0.96 -15.34 1.59
CA GLU A 49 -0.74 -16.75 1.96
C GLU A 49 0.42 -16.92 2.94
N LYS A 50 1.52 -16.20 2.72
CA LYS A 50 2.69 -16.27 3.61
C LYS A 50 2.32 -15.81 5.02
N ILE A 51 1.57 -14.72 5.16
CA ILE A 51 1.11 -14.21 6.46
C ILE A 51 0.15 -15.19 7.13
N ILE A 52 -0.82 -15.75 6.40
CA ILE A 52 -1.79 -16.73 6.95
C ILE A 52 -1.09 -18.00 7.42
N LYS A 53 -0.19 -18.58 6.59
CA LYS A 53 0.59 -19.77 6.96
C LYS A 53 1.42 -19.56 8.23
N ALA A 54 2.04 -18.38 8.36
CA ALA A 54 2.77 -18.03 9.57
C ALA A 54 1.83 -17.88 10.78
N GLN A 55 0.65 -17.30 10.60
CA GLN A 55 -0.32 -17.11 11.69
C GLN A 55 -0.96 -18.43 12.16
N ASP A 56 -1.27 -19.34 11.25
CA ASP A 56 -1.86 -20.66 11.58
C ASP A 56 -0.92 -21.52 12.42
N THR A 57 0.38 -21.38 12.17
CA THR A 57 1.44 -22.11 12.87
C THR A 57 1.98 -21.36 14.09
N GLY A 58 1.73 -20.05 14.21
CA GLY A 58 2.45 -19.17 15.14
C GLY A 58 3.92 -18.98 14.76
N GLY A 59 4.24 -19.18 13.48
CA GLY A 59 5.58 -19.13 12.92
C GLY A 59 6.01 -17.72 12.51
N THR A 60 7.17 -17.67 11.82
CA THR A 60 7.77 -16.43 11.34
C THR A 60 7.60 -16.29 9.84
N ALA A 61 6.93 -15.22 9.41
CA ALA A 61 6.91 -14.79 8.02
C ALA A 61 8.20 -14.00 7.72
N GLN A 62 8.93 -14.42 6.70
CA GLN A 62 10.09 -13.67 6.19
C GLN A 62 9.66 -12.84 4.98
N LEU A 63 9.63 -11.53 5.15
CA LEU A 63 9.16 -10.60 4.14
C LEU A 63 10.34 -9.95 3.41
N THR A 64 10.29 -9.96 2.08
CA THR A 64 11.24 -9.25 1.21
C THR A 64 10.96 -7.74 1.18
N LYS A 65 11.86 -6.98 0.53
CA LYS A 65 11.67 -5.54 0.30
C LYS A 65 10.31 -5.26 -0.35
N ASP A 66 10.01 -5.95 -1.43
CA ASP A 66 8.77 -5.73 -2.18
C ASP A 66 7.54 -6.07 -1.35
N GLU A 67 7.57 -7.18 -0.61
CA GLU A 67 6.48 -7.60 0.28
C GLU A 67 6.22 -6.59 1.41
N VAL A 68 7.28 -6.04 2.02
CA VAL A 68 7.12 -4.97 3.03
C VAL A 68 6.51 -3.73 2.41
N ASN A 69 6.96 -3.34 1.22
CA ASN A 69 6.42 -2.16 0.54
C ASN A 69 4.97 -2.33 0.05
N GLN A 70 4.55 -3.56 -0.29
CA GLN A 70 3.14 -3.89 -0.51
C GLN A 70 2.29 -3.67 0.75
N ILE A 71 2.82 -3.94 1.95
CA ILE A 71 2.11 -3.65 3.20
C ILE A 71 2.08 -2.15 3.46
N ILE A 72 3.21 -1.44 3.28
CA ILE A 72 3.27 0.01 3.47
C ILE A 72 2.27 0.72 2.57
N SER A 73 2.14 0.32 1.30
CA SER A 73 1.21 0.95 0.35
C SER A 73 -0.26 0.76 0.72
N LEU A 74 -0.61 -0.25 1.52
CA LEU A 74 -1.98 -0.43 2.05
C LEU A 74 -2.33 0.59 3.13
N TYR A 75 -1.37 0.95 3.99
CA TYR A 75 -1.61 1.78 5.17
C TYR A 75 -1.22 3.24 4.97
N PHE A 76 -0.21 3.52 4.15
CA PHE A 76 0.23 4.87 3.86
C PHE A 76 -0.58 5.48 2.73
N LYS A 77 -1.03 6.72 2.94
CA LYS A 77 -1.55 7.59 1.90
C LYS A 77 -0.78 8.88 1.93
N GLU A 78 -0.68 9.53 0.77
CA GLU A 78 -0.08 10.86 0.67
C GLU A 78 -0.62 11.77 1.78
N TYR A 79 0.29 12.30 2.57
CA TYR A 79 -0.04 13.23 3.64
C TYR A 79 0.25 14.65 3.16
N ARG A 80 -0.77 15.51 3.15
CA ARG A 80 -0.64 16.94 2.86
C ARG A 80 -0.88 17.77 4.11
N GLY A 81 0.17 18.39 4.62
CA GLY A 81 0.11 19.44 5.64
C GLY A 81 0.35 20.83 5.03
N SER A 82 0.27 21.87 5.85
CA SER A 82 0.49 23.27 5.42
C SER A 82 1.90 23.50 4.85
N ASP A 83 2.92 23.04 5.57
CA ASP A 83 4.32 23.26 5.20
C ASP A 83 4.99 21.99 4.66
N ILE A 84 4.39 20.82 4.82
CA ILE A 84 5.02 19.55 4.48
C ILE A 84 4.03 18.61 3.81
N THR A 85 4.45 18.04 2.68
CA THR A 85 3.77 16.93 2.01
C THR A 85 4.69 15.72 2.07
N VAL A 86 4.17 14.57 2.50
CA VAL A 86 4.85 13.28 2.39
C VAL A 86 4.17 12.53 1.26
N LYS A 87 4.85 12.40 0.12
CA LYS A 87 4.29 11.85 -1.12
C LYS A 87 4.10 10.33 -1.01
N ALA A 88 5.11 9.64 -0.52
CA ALA A 88 5.13 8.20 -0.35
C ALA A 88 6.16 7.79 0.73
N VAL A 89 6.17 6.51 1.09
CA VAL A 89 7.18 5.88 1.94
C VAL A 89 7.56 4.56 1.30
N GLU A 90 8.87 4.33 1.16
CA GLU A 90 9.43 3.05 0.77
C GLU A 90 10.41 2.58 1.84
N ALA A 91 10.38 1.29 2.15
CA ALA A 91 11.36 0.61 2.97
C ALA A 91 12.36 -0.18 2.12
N ASP A 92 13.58 -0.26 2.61
CA ASP A 92 14.67 -1.09 2.11
C ASP A 92 15.46 -1.65 3.29
N PHE A 93 16.40 -2.54 3.03
CA PHE A 93 17.21 -3.16 4.06
C PHE A 93 18.70 -2.92 3.84
N ASP A 94 19.42 -2.73 4.95
CA ASP A 94 20.88 -2.59 4.97
C ASP A 94 21.44 -3.42 6.12
N GLY A 95 21.69 -4.70 5.82
CA GLY A 95 22.01 -5.74 6.80
C GLY A 95 20.84 -5.99 7.75
N ASP A 96 21.05 -5.69 9.02
CA ASP A 96 20.06 -5.81 10.09
C ASP A 96 19.29 -4.50 10.34
N ASN A 97 19.45 -3.50 9.47
CA ASN A 97 18.73 -2.23 9.55
C ASN A 97 17.60 -2.16 8.52
N ILE A 98 16.56 -1.40 8.86
CA ILE A 98 15.59 -0.90 7.91
C ILE A 98 15.95 0.53 7.52
N LYS A 99 15.88 0.82 6.22
CA LYS A 99 16.09 2.13 5.62
C LYS A 99 14.80 2.60 4.99
N PHE A 100 14.40 3.83 5.26
CA PHE A 100 13.22 4.46 4.68
C PHE A 100 13.62 5.55 3.69
N TYR A 101 12.96 5.55 2.53
CA TYR A 101 12.99 6.61 1.53
C TYR A 101 11.63 7.29 1.52
N VAL A 102 11.64 8.59 1.79
CA VAL A 102 10.42 9.38 2.04
C VAL A 102 10.46 10.62 1.16
N PRO A 103 10.07 10.51 -0.13
CA PRO A 103 9.95 11.68 -0.99
C PRO A 103 8.91 12.64 -0.42
N SER A 104 9.35 13.87 -0.17
CA SER A 104 8.58 14.89 0.52
C SER A 104 8.67 16.22 -0.19
N ALA A 105 7.75 17.13 0.10
CA ALA A 105 7.87 18.53 -0.27
C ALA A 105 7.80 19.38 1.01
N TYR A 106 8.73 20.32 1.20
CA TYR A 106 8.70 21.28 2.29
C TYR A 106 8.57 22.70 1.72
N LYS A 107 7.47 23.39 2.03
CA LYS A 107 7.14 24.72 1.50
C LYS A 107 7.29 24.83 -0.02
N GLY A 108 6.85 23.78 -0.74
CA GLY A 108 6.92 23.70 -2.21
C GLY A 108 8.25 23.18 -2.76
N PHE A 109 9.28 22.97 -1.93
CA PHE A 109 10.55 22.39 -2.38
C PHE A 109 10.59 20.89 -2.18
N ASP A 110 10.81 20.15 -3.26
CA ASP A 110 10.95 18.70 -3.22
C ASP A 110 12.27 18.27 -2.59
N VAL A 111 12.19 17.33 -1.67
CA VAL A 111 13.34 16.80 -0.92
C VAL A 111 13.12 15.33 -0.61
N LEU A 112 14.18 14.53 -0.77
CA LEU A 112 14.17 13.14 -0.33
C LEU A 112 14.62 13.09 1.12
N VAL A 113 13.71 12.71 2.02
CA VAL A 113 14.06 12.39 3.40
C VAL A 113 14.43 10.91 3.47
N THR A 114 15.57 10.60 4.08
CA THR A 114 15.97 9.21 4.35
C THR A 114 16.22 9.00 5.83
N SER A 115 15.91 7.80 6.31
CA SER A 115 16.22 7.39 7.68
C SER A 115 16.68 5.94 7.66
N GLU A 116 17.61 5.58 8.53
CA GLU A 116 18.06 4.21 8.72
C GLU A 116 18.08 3.92 10.20
N GLY A 117 17.67 2.72 10.60
CA GLY A 117 17.59 2.35 12.00
C GLY A 117 17.25 0.89 12.21
N THR A 118 17.15 0.52 13.48
CA THR A 118 16.74 -0.83 13.88
C THR A 118 15.24 -0.86 14.12
N LEU A 119 14.64 -2.02 13.86
CA LEU A 119 13.23 -2.29 14.13
C LEU A 119 13.13 -3.42 15.14
N SER A 120 12.32 -3.22 16.15
CA SER A 120 12.09 -4.20 17.21
C SER A 120 10.64 -4.16 17.65
N ARG A 121 10.20 -5.22 18.33
CA ARG A 121 8.95 -5.23 19.08
C ARG A 121 9.25 -5.29 20.57
N GLU A 122 8.61 -4.44 21.32
CA GLU A 122 8.62 -4.44 22.77
C GLU A 122 7.16 -4.37 23.23
N ASN A 123 6.69 -5.38 23.96
CA ASN A 123 5.28 -5.51 24.32
C ASN A 123 4.34 -5.45 23.10
N ASP A 124 3.31 -4.60 23.15
CA ASP A 124 2.35 -4.36 22.07
C ASP A 124 2.79 -3.27 21.09
N GLU A 125 4.07 -2.92 21.07
CA GLU A 125 4.56 -1.77 20.33
C GLU A 125 5.70 -2.14 19.38
N ILE A 126 5.62 -1.60 18.17
CA ILE A 126 6.73 -1.61 17.23
C ILE A 126 7.58 -0.38 17.51
N ARG A 127 8.85 -0.61 17.81
CA ARG A 127 9.84 0.42 18.10
C ARG A 127 10.83 0.51 16.93
N TYR A 128 10.83 1.66 16.26
CA TYR A 128 11.84 2.03 15.28
C TYR A 128 12.83 3.01 15.90
N THR A 129 14.11 2.63 15.94
CA THR A 129 15.19 3.44 16.52
C THR A 129 16.12 3.95 15.42
N PRO A 130 15.93 5.21 14.96
CA PRO A 130 16.74 5.78 13.90
C PRO A 130 18.20 6.00 14.33
N LYS A 131 19.13 5.47 13.53
CA LYS A 131 20.56 5.81 13.55
C LYS A 131 20.75 7.25 13.10
N TYR A 132 20.11 7.64 12.00
CA TYR A 132 20.13 9.01 11.46
C TYR A 132 18.86 9.37 10.69
N PHE A 133 18.71 10.67 10.43
CA PHE A 133 17.80 11.23 9.42
C PHE A 133 18.61 12.10 8.47
N LYS A 134 18.31 12.07 7.17
CA LYS A 134 18.92 12.95 6.17
C LYS A 134 17.85 13.60 5.30
N ALA A 135 18.13 14.81 4.84
CA ALA A 135 17.45 15.46 3.71
C ALA A 135 18.47 15.58 2.56
N GLY A 136 18.22 14.84 1.48
CA GLY A 136 19.25 14.58 0.47
C GLY A 136 20.47 13.93 1.13
N LYS A 137 21.62 14.62 1.10
CA LYS A 137 22.87 14.20 1.75
C LYS A 137 23.14 14.86 3.11
N ILE A 138 22.31 15.82 3.53
CA ILE A 138 22.50 16.56 4.77
C ILE A 138 21.90 15.78 5.94
N THR A 139 22.72 15.44 6.93
CA THR A 139 22.25 14.79 8.17
C THR A 139 21.55 15.79 9.06
N LEU A 140 20.35 15.44 9.52
CA LEU A 140 19.52 16.28 10.37
C LEU A 140 19.66 15.86 11.83
N PRO A 141 19.62 16.81 12.79
CA PRO A 141 19.63 16.48 14.21
C PRO A 141 18.43 15.59 14.58
N LYS A 142 18.70 14.41 15.15
CA LYS A 142 17.64 13.45 15.53
C LYS A 142 16.62 14.08 16.48
N SER A 143 17.09 14.81 17.49
CA SER A 143 16.24 15.49 18.47
C SER A 143 15.26 16.48 17.81
N TYR A 144 15.70 17.20 16.78
CA TYR A 144 14.85 18.11 16.04
C TYR A 144 13.74 17.37 15.29
N ILE A 145 14.09 16.30 14.56
CA ILE A 145 13.11 15.49 13.81
C ILE A 145 12.12 14.81 14.74
N LEU A 146 12.61 14.16 15.79
CA LEU A 146 11.78 13.45 16.76
C LEU A 146 10.83 14.41 17.50
N LYS A 147 11.29 15.60 17.91
CA LYS A 147 10.42 16.64 18.50
C LYS A 147 9.35 17.13 17.52
N LYS A 148 9.70 17.34 16.25
CA LYS A 148 8.71 17.72 15.23
C LYS A 148 7.71 16.58 14.97
N LEU A 149 8.18 15.34 14.96
CA LEU A 149 7.34 14.18 14.72
C LEU A 149 6.38 13.90 15.88
N SER A 150 6.82 14.03 17.14
CA SER A 150 5.97 13.84 18.31
C SER A 150 4.73 14.74 18.30
N THR A 151 4.90 16.01 17.89
CA THR A 151 3.77 16.94 17.73
C THR A 151 2.80 16.58 16.60
N ARG A 152 3.19 15.71 15.67
CA ARG A 152 2.39 15.33 14.49
C ARG A 152 1.80 13.92 14.57
N LEU A 153 2.40 12.99 15.31
CA LEU A 153 1.94 11.61 15.40
C LEU A 153 0.57 11.46 16.09
N LYS A 154 0.22 12.38 17.01
CA LYS A 154 -1.07 12.39 17.74
C LYS A 154 -1.39 11.00 18.30
N ASN A 155 -2.51 10.39 17.87
CA ASN A 155 -3.00 9.09 18.32
C ASN A 155 -2.52 7.90 17.45
N LYS A 156 -1.64 8.13 16.48
CA LYS A 156 -1.16 7.09 15.55
C LYS A 156 0.20 6.52 15.93
N GLY A 157 0.85 7.10 16.93
CA GLY A 157 2.15 6.69 17.44
C GLY A 157 2.68 7.70 18.44
N ALA A 158 3.82 7.39 19.04
CA ALA A 158 4.51 8.25 19.98
C ALA A 158 5.99 8.35 19.62
N VAL A 159 6.66 9.32 20.22
CA VAL A 159 8.12 9.36 20.29
C VAL A 159 8.49 9.13 21.73
N GLU A 160 9.24 8.07 21.98
CA GLU A 160 9.73 7.72 23.30
C GLU A 160 11.25 7.71 23.26
N GLN A 161 11.86 8.56 24.11
CA GLN A 161 13.31 8.75 24.13
C GLN A 161 13.85 9.11 22.73
N ASN A 162 14.46 8.14 22.05
CA ASN A 162 15.05 8.28 20.72
C ASN A 162 14.40 7.38 19.66
N SER A 163 13.21 6.85 19.95
CA SER A 163 12.53 5.90 19.07
C SER A 163 11.13 6.38 18.70
N ILE A 164 10.70 5.97 17.52
CA ILE A 164 9.32 6.13 17.04
C ILE A 164 8.59 4.83 17.41
N VAL A 165 7.48 4.98 18.12
CA VAL A 165 6.74 3.87 18.69
C VAL A 165 5.34 3.85 18.12
N VAL A 166 4.91 2.70 17.61
CA VAL A 166 3.57 2.51 17.05
C VAL A 166 2.94 1.30 17.73
N SER A 167 1.77 1.51 18.33
CA SER A 167 1.01 0.42 18.91
C SER A 167 0.54 -0.53 17.82
N THR A 168 0.72 -1.82 18.07
CA THR A 168 0.18 -2.90 17.24
C THR A 168 -1.28 -3.22 17.58
N LYS A 169 -1.84 -2.56 18.60
CA LYS A 169 -3.27 -2.64 18.93
C LYS A 169 -4.08 -2.12 17.74
N GLY A 170 -4.91 -2.99 17.18
CA GLY A 170 -5.71 -2.70 15.99
C GLY A 170 -5.13 -3.26 14.69
N PHE A 171 -3.96 -3.90 14.71
CA PHE A 171 -3.54 -4.71 13.57
C PHE A 171 -4.39 -5.99 13.48
N PRO A 172 -4.75 -6.43 12.26
CA PRO A 172 -5.59 -7.61 12.08
C PRO A 172 -4.86 -8.92 12.42
N VAL A 173 -3.54 -8.85 12.61
CA VAL A 173 -2.68 -9.96 12.99
C VAL A 173 -1.99 -9.64 14.31
N GLY A 174 -1.93 -10.62 15.21
CA GLY A 174 -1.11 -10.53 16.41
C GLY A 174 0.34 -10.75 16.00
N ILE A 175 1.20 -9.77 16.22
CA ILE A 175 2.65 -9.91 16.00
C ILE A 175 3.25 -10.26 17.37
N THR A 176 4.19 -11.19 17.48
CA THR A 176 4.87 -11.53 18.75
C THR A 176 6.31 -11.09 18.75
N ALA A 177 6.96 -11.12 17.59
CA ALA A 177 8.31 -10.61 17.41
C ALA A 177 8.45 -9.95 16.05
N LEU A 178 9.33 -8.96 15.98
CA LEU A 178 9.63 -8.21 14.78
C LEU A 178 11.11 -7.87 14.78
N SER A 179 11.82 -8.22 13.71
CA SER A 179 13.25 -7.91 13.55
C SER A 179 13.62 -7.85 12.08
N VAL A 180 14.72 -7.17 11.77
CA VAL A 180 15.35 -7.21 10.45
C VAL A 180 16.60 -8.06 10.54
N LYS A 181 16.74 -9.01 9.63
CA LYS A 181 17.91 -9.88 9.54
C LYS A 181 18.13 -10.30 8.09
N ASP A 182 19.39 -10.34 7.66
CA ASP A 182 19.78 -10.81 6.33
C ASP A 182 18.98 -10.14 5.19
N ASN A 183 18.79 -8.81 5.29
CA ASN A 183 17.99 -8.00 4.36
C ASN A 183 16.53 -8.45 4.22
N ARG A 184 15.94 -9.00 5.29
CA ARG A 184 14.53 -9.38 5.34
C ARG A 184 13.89 -8.92 6.64
N LEU A 185 12.59 -8.64 6.57
CA LEU A 185 11.78 -8.40 7.76
C LEU A 185 11.22 -9.73 8.27
N LEU A 186 11.62 -10.12 9.47
CA LEU A 186 11.12 -11.31 10.15
C LEU A 186 9.98 -10.89 11.06
N VAL A 187 8.78 -11.36 10.75
CA VAL A 187 7.56 -11.10 11.52
C VAL A 187 7.07 -12.41 12.11
N THR A 188 7.27 -12.62 13.41
CA THR A 188 6.67 -13.75 14.13
C THR A 188 5.25 -13.38 14.51
N LEU A 189 4.31 -14.27 14.20
CA LEU A 189 2.89 -14.03 14.42
C LEU A 189 2.38 -14.88 15.57
N GLU A 190 1.41 -14.35 16.31
CA GLU A 190 0.67 -15.10 17.31
C GLU A 190 -0.05 -16.26 16.61
N LYS A 191 0.06 -17.45 17.19
CA LYS A 191 -0.73 -18.59 16.73
C LYS A 191 -2.20 -18.26 16.93
N ARG A 192 -2.88 -17.99 15.83
CA ARG A 192 -4.34 -17.90 15.80
C ARG A 192 -4.76 -18.95 14.80
N LYS A 193 -5.51 -19.96 15.25
CA LYS A 193 -6.23 -20.83 14.32
C LYS A 193 -7.23 -19.93 13.60
N LEU A 194 -6.83 -19.42 12.45
CA LEU A 194 -7.73 -18.73 11.57
C LEU A 194 -8.56 -19.83 10.93
N ASN A 195 -9.65 -20.21 11.60
CA ASN A 195 -10.74 -20.86 10.88
C ASN A 195 -11.17 -19.84 9.85
N ILE A 196 -10.85 -20.11 8.59
CA ILE A 196 -11.28 -19.29 7.46
C ILE A 196 -12.79 -19.08 7.58
N GLU A 197 -13.54 -20.10 8.04
CA GLU A 197 -14.95 -20.03 8.41
C GLU A 197 -15.34 -18.95 9.44
N ASP A 198 -14.51 -18.67 10.45
CA ASP A 198 -14.80 -17.65 11.49
C ASP A 198 -14.46 -16.23 11.03
N ILE A 199 -13.45 -16.07 10.16
CA ILE A 199 -13.19 -14.83 9.42
C ILE A 199 -14.37 -14.55 8.47
N LEU A 200 -14.84 -15.57 7.77
CA LEU A 200 -16.01 -15.55 6.89
C LEU A 200 -17.31 -15.30 7.64
N LYS A 201 -17.40 -15.68 8.92
CA LYS A 201 -18.53 -15.41 9.83
C LYS A 201 -18.46 -14.05 10.52
N GLY A 202 -17.39 -13.26 10.34
CA GLY A 202 -17.35 -11.84 10.73
C GLY A 202 -17.18 -11.59 12.22
N LYS A 203 -16.58 -12.53 12.97
CA LYS A 203 -16.33 -12.40 14.42
C LYS A 203 -15.11 -11.54 14.80
N LEU A 204 -14.53 -10.79 13.86
CA LEU A 204 -13.43 -9.87 14.13
C LEU A 204 -13.98 -8.47 14.44
N GLN A 205 -14.33 -8.22 15.70
CA GLN A 205 -14.71 -6.89 16.21
C GLN A 205 -13.67 -5.79 15.91
N SER A 206 -12.41 -6.16 15.69
CA SER A 206 -11.34 -5.25 15.29
C SER A 206 -11.50 -4.63 13.89
N ILE A 207 -12.29 -5.23 13.00
CA ILE A 207 -12.54 -4.69 11.65
C ILE A 207 -13.68 -3.66 11.69
N GLU A 208 -14.64 -3.82 12.58
CA GLU A 208 -15.82 -2.95 12.70
C GLU A 208 -15.46 -1.53 13.19
N ASP A 209 -14.51 -1.42 14.11
CA ASP A 209 -13.99 -0.14 14.60
C ASP A 209 -13.11 0.58 13.56
N ILE A 210 -12.39 -0.17 12.73
CA ILE A 210 -11.64 0.36 11.59
C ILE A 210 -12.62 0.92 10.53
N ILE A 211 -13.71 0.21 10.27
CA ILE A 211 -14.78 0.62 9.33
C ILE A 211 -15.51 1.87 9.83
N LYS A 212 -15.85 1.95 11.13
CA LYS A 212 -16.51 3.14 11.72
C LYS A 212 -15.64 4.39 11.70
N LYS A 213 -14.34 4.25 11.95
CA LYS A 213 -13.38 5.37 11.93
C LYS A 213 -13.11 5.91 10.52
N TYR A 214 -13.28 5.07 9.50
CA TYR A 214 -13.04 5.43 8.11
C TYR A 214 -14.26 6.08 7.44
N SER A 215 -15.48 5.69 7.84
CA SER A 215 -16.73 6.24 7.33
C SER A 215 -17.05 7.65 7.86
N SER A 216 -16.62 8.01 9.07
CA SER A 216 -16.82 9.36 9.63
C SER A 216 -15.94 10.45 8.99
N LEU A 217 -14.82 10.09 8.35
CA LEU A 217 -13.89 11.04 7.74
C LEU A 217 -14.28 11.43 6.30
N LYS A 218 -15.03 10.59 5.59
CA LYS A 218 -15.39 10.79 4.17
C LYS A 218 -16.45 11.87 3.93
N ASN A 219 -17.24 12.21 4.95
CA ASN A 219 -18.33 13.19 4.83
C ASN A 219 -17.85 14.66 4.93
N SER A 220 -16.55 14.92 5.08
CA SER A 220 -16.02 16.28 5.32
C SER A 220 -15.41 16.98 4.09
N ASN A 221 -15.28 16.33 2.93
CA ASN A 221 -14.59 16.94 1.78
C ASN A 221 -15.20 16.56 0.42
N LEU A 222 -16.46 16.93 0.19
CA LEU A 222 -16.97 16.99 -1.18
C LEU A 222 -17.84 18.24 -1.38
N SER A 223 -17.17 19.35 -1.71
CA SER A 223 -17.80 20.51 -2.32
C SER A 223 -16.74 21.27 -3.12
N THR A 224 -16.63 20.96 -4.40
CA THR A 224 -16.36 21.95 -5.44
C THR A 224 -16.83 21.40 -6.77
N LYS A 225 -17.85 22.08 -7.31
CA LYS A 225 -18.36 22.01 -8.69
C LYS A 225 -17.22 22.17 -9.69
N THR A 226 -17.28 21.48 -10.83
CA THR A 226 -17.26 22.16 -12.14
C THR A 226 -17.97 21.33 -13.20
N ASN A 227 -18.83 22.01 -13.94
CA ASN A 227 -19.59 21.56 -15.11
C ASN A 227 -18.73 21.63 -16.40
N VAL A 228 -19.35 21.15 -17.48
CA VAL A 228 -19.09 21.34 -18.94
C VAL A 228 -18.55 20.04 -19.56
N VAL A 229 -19.38 19.16 -20.14
CA VAL A 229 -20.30 19.22 -21.32
C VAL A 229 -19.58 18.97 -22.65
N SER A 230 -19.81 17.74 -23.13
CA SER A 230 -20.23 17.29 -24.48
C SER A 230 -19.37 17.45 -25.72
N GLY A 231 -19.38 16.37 -26.51
CA GLY A 231 -19.14 16.35 -27.95
C GLY A 231 -18.98 14.92 -28.47
N ASP A 232 -20.05 14.39 -29.07
CA ASP A 232 -20.18 13.17 -29.90
C ASP A 232 -19.09 13.11 -31.02
N ASP A 233 -18.84 12.05 -31.79
CA ASP A 233 -19.71 11.01 -32.38
C ASP A 233 -18.82 9.90 -33.00
N ALA A 234 -19.50 8.83 -33.41
CA ALA A 234 -19.14 7.51 -33.91
C ALA A 234 -18.19 7.38 -35.13
N GLY A 235 -17.73 6.14 -35.37
CA GLY A 235 -17.28 5.72 -36.71
C GLY A 235 -16.42 4.45 -36.81
N THR A 236 -17.08 3.29 -36.75
CA THR A 236 -16.94 2.08 -37.62
C THR A 236 -15.58 1.64 -38.21
N GLY A 237 -15.27 0.33 -38.12
CA GLY A 237 -14.26 -0.32 -38.98
C GLY A 237 -13.97 -1.79 -38.67
N ASN A 238 -14.76 -2.69 -39.26
CA ASN A 238 -14.60 -4.14 -39.28
C ASN A 238 -13.40 -4.61 -40.14
N SER A 239 -12.74 -5.72 -39.77
CA SER A 239 -12.22 -6.75 -40.70
C SER A 239 -11.73 -7.97 -39.92
N GLY A 240 -12.41 -9.10 -40.14
CA GLY A 240 -12.03 -10.41 -39.59
C GLY A 240 -11.08 -11.20 -40.49
N SER A 241 -10.62 -12.35 -39.96
CA SER A 241 -10.41 -13.57 -40.74
C SER A 241 -10.26 -14.76 -39.79
N SER A 242 -11.24 -15.65 -39.81
CA SER A 242 -11.12 -17.08 -39.52
C SER A 242 -10.14 -17.71 -40.52
N THR A 243 -9.48 -18.85 -40.29
CA THR A 243 -10.07 -20.21 -40.31
C THR A 243 -8.94 -21.21 -40.04
N GLY A 244 -9.21 -22.34 -39.38
CA GLY A 244 -8.29 -23.49 -39.42
C GLY A 244 -8.45 -24.51 -38.30
N THR A 245 -9.52 -25.29 -38.35
CA THR A 245 -9.85 -26.43 -37.49
C THR A 245 -8.72 -27.48 -37.42
N SER A 246 -8.38 -27.92 -36.21
CA SER A 246 -7.86 -29.28 -35.99
C SER A 246 -8.59 -29.90 -34.80
N LEU A 247 -9.34 -30.96 -35.08
CA LEU A 247 -9.93 -31.85 -34.09
C LEU A 247 -8.82 -32.71 -33.49
N GLY A 248 -8.59 -32.54 -32.19
CA GLY A 248 -7.65 -33.34 -31.41
C GLY A 248 -7.38 -32.74 -30.04
N SER A 249 -8.28 -33.01 -29.08
CA SER A 249 -8.03 -32.94 -27.62
C SER A 249 -7.70 -31.56 -27.02
N SER A 250 -8.67 -30.74 -26.59
CA SER A 250 -8.37 -29.50 -25.83
C SER A 250 -9.50 -28.93 -24.93
N SER A 251 -10.39 -29.75 -24.35
CA SER A 251 -11.39 -29.23 -23.38
C SER A 251 -10.77 -28.58 -22.13
N SER A 252 -9.51 -28.91 -21.82
CA SER A 252 -8.73 -28.29 -20.74
C SER A 252 -8.23 -26.88 -21.10
N GLY A 253 -7.84 -26.63 -22.34
CA GLY A 253 -7.22 -25.37 -22.78
C GLY A 253 -8.22 -24.22 -22.85
N GLU A 254 -9.40 -24.44 -23.42
CA GLU A 254 -10.47 -23.42 -23.50
C GLU A 254 -11.01 -23.06 -22.12
N ARG A 255 -11.17 -24.08 -21.24
CA ARG A 255 -11.57 -23.89 -19.83
C ARG A 255 -10.52 -23.08 -19.06
N GLN A 256 -9.24 -23.37 -19.24
CA GLN A 256 -8.16 -22.63 -18.58
C GLN A 256 -8.07 -21.18 -19.08
N GLN A 257 -8.29 -20.94 -20.38
CA GLN A 257 -8.36 -19.59 -20.95
C GLN A 257 -9.56 -18.81 -20.42
N ALA A 258 -10.74 -19.43 -20.32
CA ALA A 258 -11.94 -18.82 -19.74
C ALA A 258 -11.71 -18.44 -18.27
N LEU A 259 -11.13 -19.33 -17.47
CA LEU A 259 -10.79 -19.04 -16.06
C LEU A 259 -9.75 -17.93 -15.94
N ALA A 260 -8.77 -17.87 -16.84
CA ALA A 260 -7.79 -16.79 -16.87
C ALA A 260 -8.42 -15.42 -17.15
N ARG A 261 -9.38 -15.35 -18.09
CA ARG A 261 -10.15 -14.13 -18.38
C ARG A 261 -10.98 -13.70 -17.17
N VAL A 262 -11.63 -14.64 -16.49
CA VAL A 262 -12.39 -14.37 -15.26
C VAL A 262 -11.49 -13.87 -14.13
N MET A 263 -10.32 -14.48 -13.92
CA MET A 263 -9.35 -14.00 -12.92
C MET A 263 -8.85 -12.60 -13.23
N ASN A 264 -8.58 -12.28 -14.50
CA ASN A 264 -8.15 -10.94 -14.90
C ASN A 264 -9.26 -9.91 -14.70
N GLY A 265 -10.50 -10.27 -15.02
CA GLY A 265 -11.67 -9.42 -14.77
C GLY A 265 -11.92 -9.18 -13.29
N LEU A 266 -11.76 -10.19 -12.45
CA LEU A 266 -11.87 -10.05 -11.00
C LEU A 266 -10.73 -9.18 -10.42
N ASN A 267 -9.52 -9.30 -10.95
CA ASN A 267 -8.41 -8.41 -10.58
C ASN A 267 -8.73 -6.93 -10.93
N ALA A 268 -9.28 -6.68 -12.11
CA ALA A 268 -9.70 -5.35 -12.53
C ALA A 268 -10.86 -4.83 -11.67
N ALA A 269 -11.84 -5.69 -11.36
CA ALA A 269 -12.93 -5.39 -10.43
C ALA A 269 -12.39 -5.03 -9.02
N SER A 270 -11.34 -5.73 -8.55
CA SER A 270 -10.69 -5.43 -7.28
C SER A 270 -10.01 -4.05 -7.26
N GLY A 271 -9.55 -3.58 -8.42
CA GLY A 271 -9.03 -2.22 -8.61
C GLY A 271 -10.12 -1.15 -8.64
N ALA A 272 -11.31 -1.50 -9.14
CA ALA A 272 -12.45 -0.60 -9.28
C ALA A 272 -13.26 -0.39 -7.98
N VAL A 273 -13.14 -1.28 -6.99
CA VAL A 273 -13.82 -1.15 -5.70
C VAL A 273 -12.98 -0.40 -4.65
N SER A 274 -13.67 0.32 -3.76
CA SER A 274 -13.03 1.30 -2.87
C SER A 274 -12.85 0.82 -1.43
N THR A 275 -13.57 -0.24 -1.00
CA THR A 275 -13.54 -0.72 0.38
C THR A 275 -12.82 -2.07 0.52
N GLY A 276 -12.20 -2.30 1.68
CA GLY A 276 -11.55 -3.57 1.99
C GLY A 276 -12.53 -4.75 2.02
N ALA A 277 -13.79 -4.51 2.40
CA ALA A 277 -14.83 -5.53 2.41
C ALA A 277 -15.19 -5.99 0.99
N GLN A 278 -15.32 -5.05 0.04
CA GLN A 278 -15.53 -5.38 -1.38
C GLN A 278 -14.35 -6.16 -1.96
N LYS A 279 -13.12 -5.74 -1.64
CA LYS A 279 -11.90 -6.43 -2.09
C LYS A 279 -11.79 -7.83 -1.51
N ALA A 280 -12.22 -8.03 -0.26
CA ALA A 280 -12.26 -9.36 0.35
C ALA A 280 -13.24 -10.29 -0.38
N VAL A 281 -14.42 -9.79 -0.75
CA VAL A 281 -15.41 -10.56 -1.54
C VAL A 281 -14.83 -10.95 -2.90
N ILE A 282 -14.16 -10.04 -3.59
CA ILE A 282 -13.52 -10.30 -4.88
C ILE A 282 -12.35 -11.28 -4.74
N SER A 283 -11.55 -11.15 -3.69
CA SER A 283 -10.46 -12.10 -3.39
C SER A 283 -11.00 -13.51 -3.18
N GLN A 284 -12.16 -13.65 -2.52
CA GLN A 284 -12.80 -14.95 -2.35
C GLN A 284 -13.27 -15.50 -3.70
N MET A 285 -13.88 -14.68 -4.56
CA MET A 285 -14.24 -15.09 -5.92
C MET A 285 -13.02 -15.54 -6.73
N MET A 286 -11.90 -14.83 -6.63
CA MET A 286 -10.65 -15.21 -7.29
C MET A 286 -10.12 -16.55 -6.78
N SER A 287 -10.21 -16.81 -5.47
CA SER A 287 -9.83 -18.10 -4.88
C SER A 287 -10.67 -19.26 -5.42
N VAL A 288 -11.99 -19.04 -5.55
CA VAL A 288 -12.90 -20.05 -6.10
C VAL A 288 -12.58 -20.32 -7.57
N VAL A 289 -12.40 -19.27 -8.38
CA VAL A 289 -12.01 -19.39 -9.80
C VAL A 289 -10.63 -20.04 -9.95
N GLY A 290 -9.69 -19.74 -9.06
CA GLY A 290 -8.38 -20.37 -9.02
C GLY A 290 -8.46 -21.87 -8.74
N SER A 291 -9.37 -22.27 -7.83
CA SER A 291 -9.60 -23.69 -7.48
C SER A 291 -10.33 -24.45 -8.60
N MET A 292 -11.13 -23.78 -9.43
CA MET A 292 -11.79 -24.36 -10.59
C MET A 292 -10.84 -24.79 -11.73
N LYS A 293 -9.54 -24.47 -11.62
CA LYS A 293 -8.50 -25.05 -12.49
C LYS A 293 -8.41 -26.56 -12.32
N ASP A 294 -8.77 -27.07 -11.14
CA ASP A 294 -9.00 -28.49 -10.91
C ASP A 294 -10.35 -28.89 -11.53
N PRO A 295 -10.38 -29.85 -12.49
CA PRO A 295 -11.61 -30.34 -13.08
C PRO A 295 -12.63 -30.88 -12.08
N SER A 296 -12.16 -31.39 -10.94
CA SER A 296 -12.96 -32.04 -9.90
C SER A 296 -13.47 -31.07 -8.82
N TYR A 297 -13.04 -29.80 -8.85
CA TYR A 297 -13.47 -28.82 -7.86
C TYR A 297 -14.91 -28.36 -8.11
N ASN A 298 -15.76 -28.50 -7.09
CA ASN A 298 -17.14 -28.03 -7.11
C ASN A 298 -17.22 -26.55 -6.64
N PRO A 299 -17.44 -25.58 -7.54
CA PRO A 299 -17.49 -24.16 -7.19
C PRO A 299 -18.68 -23.80 -6.30
N TYR A 300 -19.76 -24.59 -6.32
CA TYR A 300 -20.96 -24.36 -5.51
C TYR A 300 -20.73 -24.63 -4.02
N SER A 301 -19.69 -25.40 -3.67
CA SER A 301 -19.28 -25.61 -2.26
C SER A 301 -18.81 -24.32 -1.57
N ALA A 302 -18.30 -23.36 -2.35
CA ALA A 302 -17.80 -22.08 -1.86
C ALA A 302 -18.79 -20.91 -2.05
N GLU A 303 -19.96 -21.17 -2.66
CA GLU A 303 -20.99 -20.17 -2.93
C GLU A 303 -21.53 -19.54 -1.65
N SER A 304 -21.78 -20.36 -0.62
CA SER A 304 -22.26 -19.93 0.70
C SER A 304 -21.29 -18.96 1.38
N SER A 305 -19.99 -19.18 1.21
CA SER A 305 -18.93 -18.32 1.72
C SER A 305 -18.94 -16.95 1.05
N VAL A 306 -18.97 -16.90 -0.28
CA VAL A 306 -19.01 -15.64 -1.04
C VAL A 306 -20.28 -14.86 -0.74
N LYS A 307 -21.43 -15.54 -0.70
CA LYS A 307 -22.74 -14.95 -0.40
C LYS A 307 -22.83 -14.41 1.03
N SER A 308 -22.19 -15.08 2.00
CA SER A 308 -22.08 -14.60 3.38
C SER A 308 -21.21 -13.34 3.50
N MET A 309 -20.11 -13.25 2.75
CA MET A 309 -19.29 -12.03 2.71
C MET A 309 -20.03 -10.88 2.01
N TYR A 310 -20.71 -11.19 0.91
CA TYR A 310 -21.52 -10.23 0.16
C TYR A 310 -22.70 -9.71 0.99
N SER A 311 -23.38 -10.54 1.76
CA SER A 311 -24.55 -10.14 2.54
C SER A 311 -24.22 -9.11 3.63
N LYS A 312 -22.97 -9.10 4.11
CA LYS A 312 -22.44 -8.16 5.11
C LYS A 312 -22.04 -6.80 4.56
N LEU A 313 -21.96 -6.67 3.24
CA LEU A 313 -21.74 -5.37 2.60
C LEU A 313 -22.96 -4.47 2.78
N SER A 314 -22.72 -3.17 2.96
CA SER A 314 -23.79 -2.18 2.87
C SER A 314 -24.43 -2.17 1.47
N SER A 315 -25.65 -1.65 1.35
CA SER A 315 -26.34 -1.59 0.05
C SER A 315 -25.53 -0.83 -1.01
N SER A 316 -24.81 0.22 -0.62
CA SER A 316 -23.92 0.97 -1.54
C SER A 316 -22.71 0.14 -1.96
N GLU A 317 -22.10 -0.60 -1.02
CA GLU A 317 -20.96 -1.45 -1.32
C GLU A 317 -21.33 -2.64 -2.22
N LYS A 318 -22.52 -3.21 -2.00
CA LYS A 318 -23.13 -4.24 -2.85
C LYS A 318 -23.29 -3.76 -4.29
N THR A 319 -23.85 -2.58 -4.48
CA THR A 319 -24.05 -1.98 -5.81
C THR A 319 -22.73 -1.71 -6.52
N GLN A 320 -21.76 -1.11 -5.82
CA GLN A 320 -20.43 -0.84 -6.38
C GLN A 320 -19.67 -2.12 -6.72
N LEU A 321 -19.77 -3.14 -5.87
CA LEU A 321 -19.16 -4.44 -6.12
C LEU A 321 -19.81 -5.12 -7.34
N LYS A 322 -21.15 -5.15 -7.40
CA LYS A 322 -21.87 -5.67 -8.57
C LYS A 322 -21.42 -4.95 -9.83
N ALA A 323 -21.42 -3.61 -9.85
CA ALA A 323 -20.97 -2.82 -10.99
C ALA A 323 -19.51 -3.14 -11.38
N ALA A 324 -18.60 -3.18 -10.41
CA ALA A 324 -17.20 -3.50 -10.66
C ALA A 324 -17.00 -4.90 -11.26
N VAL A 325 -17.72 -5.91 -10.75
CA VAL A 325 -17.64 -7.28 -11.29
C VAL A 325 -18.27 -7.34 -12.69
N PHE A 326 -19.44 -6.74 -12.91
CA PHE A 326 -20.13 -6.78 -14.21
C PHE A 326 -19.43 -5.98 -15.31
N SER A 327 -18.78 -4.87 -14.97
CA SER A 327 -18.04 -4.05 -15.95
C SER A 327 -16.69 -4.64 -16.34
N ASN A 328 -16.15 -5.59 -15.55
CA ASN A 328 -14.79 -6.12 -15.76
C ASN A 328 -14.76 -7.63 -16.03
N VAL A 329 -15.84 -8.37 -15.80
CA VAL A 329 -15.92 -9.82 -16.05
C VAL A 329 -16.97 -10.10 -17.12
N ASP A 330 -16.55 -10.78 -18.19
CA ASP A 330 -17.41 -11.19 -19.31
C ASP A 330 -18.51 -12.16 -18.84
N THR A 331 -19.77 -11.80 -19.12
CA THR A 331 -20.98 -12.51 -18.68
C THR A 331 -21.11 -13.92 -19.25
N SER A 332 -20.49 -14.20 -20.40
CA SER A 332 -20.45 -15.53 -21.01
C SER A 332 -19.64 -16.55 -20.20
N SER A 333 -18.71 -16.06 -19.36
CA SER A 333 -17.81 -16.87 -18.52
C SER A 333 -18.12 -16.76 -17.02
N ALA A 334 -19.10 -15.94 -16.63
CA ALA A 334 -19.34 -15.51 -15.24
C ALA A 334 -20.65 -16.01 -14.61
N SER A 335 -21.37 -16.94 -15.26
CA SER A 335 -22.62 -17.51 -14.72
C SER A 335 -22.45 -18.12 -13.32
N ILE A 336 -21.25 -18.64 -13.02
CA ILE A 336 -20.86 -19.19 -11.73
C ILE A 336 -20.68 -18.09 -10.67
N LEU A 337 -20.13 -16.93 -11.04
CA LEU A 337 -19.99 -15.77 -10.13
C LEU A 337 -21.34 -15.11 -9.82
N TYR A 338 -22.26 -15.12 -10.79
CA TYR A 338 -23.61 -14.57 -10.63
C TYR A 338 -24.39 -15.26 -9.50
N ASN A 339 -24.30 -16.59 -9.42
CA ASN A 339 -24.95 -17.36 -8.36
C ASN A 339 -24.31 -17.08 -6.98
N MET A 340 -23.00 -16.84 -6.93
CA MET A 340 -22.27 -16.53 -5.69
C MET A 340 -22.59 -15.16 -5.09
N ILE A 341 -23.00 -14.18 -5.91
CA ILE A 341 -23.33 -12.82 -5.45
C ILE A 341 -24.82 -12.72 -5.10
N GLY A 342 -25.64 -13.69 -5.53
CA GLY A 342 -27.09 -13.67 -5.37
C GLY A 342 -27.75 -12.64 -6.30
N ARG A 343 -29.01 -12.92 -6.68
CA ARG A 343 -29.85 -11.99 -7.44
C ARG A 343 -29.96 -10.64 -6.74
#